data_AF-A0A8T4TUU8-F1
#
_entry.id   AF-A0A8T4TUU8-F1
#
_cell.length_a   1.000
_cell.length_b   1.000
_cell.length_c   1.000
_cell.angle_alpha   90.00
_cell.angle_beta   90.00
_cell.angle_gamma   90.00
#
_symmetry.space_group_name_H-M   'P 1'
#
loop_
_entity.id
_entity.type
_entity.pdbx_description
1 polymer ?
#
loop_
_entity_poly.entity_id
_entity_poly.type
_entity_poly.pdbx_seq_one_letter_code
_entity_poly.pdbx_strand_id
1 'polypeptide(L)'
;IIFLFFLLKFYTTENREIKYLISSAVFLGLAFATKFTAGILFLFAGLIILDKYKKEFLSILKIISKKLNLTFLQNKEYPSPKELIKNSIIFTLFFIFTTLIPYKLNPLNIIATQKIYQQYNQNLGGISFNLINIFNIFKEFVLSLNIIETLLFPFSLYVLIMLIKKKEKHKLEKFILYLFAILILTSLLFPVIVQINRAFPLLLSLIFLLALIFSKEEYSIFNVFKIKNKKLVFSVFLILYIILSSSIAIQSSPYFVTKNHLICPLTPNNFYCQNSMVGVGTKAIANYLEPVLGEDETFIGYEGVLFFYLRPQQGLIDHQFNIAFQQQIGREPTFLEKIQYFRPDNKTIRYLILPPEYQDEPKYSKDFKKQYSPTEIIKLKGSEVAYIYDLRELSQS
;
A
#
# COMPACT_ATOMS: atom_id res chain seq x y z
N ILE A 1 8.76 1.08 -8.54
CA ILE A 1 9.21 0.12 -9.58
C ILE A 1 10.29 0.73 -10.47
N ILE A 2 10.05 1.87 -11.12
CA ILE A 2 11.04 2.51 -12.02
C ILE A 2 12.36 2.82 -11.31
N PHE A 3 12.31 3.31 -10.06
CA PHE A 3 13.48 3.42 -9.17
C PHE A 3 14.28 2.12 -9.08
N LEU A 4 13.63 1.00 -8.71
CA LEU A 4 14.28 -0.31 -8.54
C LEU A 4 14.93 -0.80 -9.84
N PHE A 5 14.27 -0.55 -10.98
CA PHE A 5 14.80 -0.91 -12.30
C PHE A 5 16.12 -0.18 -12.59
N PHE A 6 16.15 1.14 -12.42
CA PHE A 6 17.36 1.92 -12.67
C PHE A 6 18.46 1.65 -11.64
N LEU A 7 18.10 1.41 -10.38
CA LEU A 7 19.07 1.01 -9.35
C LEU A 7 19.70 -0.36 -9.67
N LEU A 8 18.92 -1.31 -10.19
CA LEU A 8 19.45 -2.60 -10.63
C LEU A 8 20.38 -2.44 -11.85
N LYS A 9 20.02 -1.60 -12.81
CA LYS A 9 20.88 -1.27 -13.97
C LYS A 9 22.17 -0.61 -13.52
N PHE A 10 22.11 0.32 -12.57
CA PHE A 10 23.29 0.87 -11.90
C PHE A 10 24.14 -0.26 -11.30
N TYR A 11 23.54 -1.17 -10.54
CA TYR A 11 24.29 -2.21 -9.84
C TYR A 11 25.01 -3.19 -10.79
N THR A 12 24.34 -3.57 -11.88
CA THR A 12 24.79 -4.61 -12.81
C THR A 12 25.71 -4.09 -13.92
N THR A 13 25.59 -2.83 -14.33
CA THR A 13 26.31 -2.28 -15.49
C THR A 13 27.47 -1.38 -15.06
N GLU A 14 28.59 -1.45 -15.78
CA GLU A 14 29.71 -0.51 -15.63
C GLU A 14 29.56 0.68 -16.59
N ASN A 15 29.08 0.42 -17.81
CA ASN A 15 28.75 1.46 -18.77
C ASN A 15 27.50 2.25 -18.34
N ARG A 16 27.58 3.59 -18.44
CA ARG A 16 26.50 4.54 -18.10
C ARG A 16 26.02 4.47 -16.66
N GLU A 17 26.89 4.02 -15.76
CA GLU A 17 26.63 3.91 -14.32
C GLU A 17 26.01 5.19 -13.73
N ILE A 18 26.66 6.33 -13.96
CA ILE A 18 26.22 7.64 -13.45
C ILE A 18 24.81 7.97 -13.94
N LYS A 19 24.49 7.70 -15.22
CA LYS A 19 23.17 7.96 -15.79
C LYS A 19 22.09 7.14 -15.08
N TYR A 20 22.35 5.87 -14.81
CA TYR A 20 21.40 5.00 -14.10
C TYR A 20 21.27 5.40 -12.64
N LEU A 21 22.35 5.81 -11.99
CA LEU A 21 22.33 6.31 -10.62
C LEU A 21 21.50 7.58 -10.48
N ILE A 22 21.71 8.56 -11.39
CA ILE A 22 20.94 9.80 -11.45
C ILE A 22 19.46 9.49 -11.70
N SER A 23 19.16 8.64 -12.69
CA SER A 23 17.77 8.26 -12.99
C SER A 23 17.11 7.63 -11.77
N SER A 24 17.80 6.73 -11.08
CA SER A 24 17.35 6.12 -9.83
C SER A 24 17.06 7.17 -8.76
N ALA A 25 17.98 8.11 -8.53
CA ALA A 25 17.82 9.19 -7.54
C ALA A 25 16.61 10.08 -7.84
N VAL A 26 16.40 10.44 -9.11
CA VAL A 26 15.27 11.26 -9.57
C VAL A 26 13.94 10.57 -9.28
N PHE A 27 13.79 9.29 -9.66
CA PHE A 27 12.55 8.56 -9.40
C PHE A 27 12.31 8.30 -7.92
N LEU A 28 13.38 8.16 -7.12
CA LEU A 28 13.25 8.02 -5.67
C LEU A 28 12.78 9.34 -5.03
N GLY A 29 13.37 10.48 -5.41
CA GLY A 29 13.00 11.79 -4.85
C GLY A 29 11.57 12.20 -5.20
N LEU A 30 11.15 11.97 -6.45
CA LEU A 30 9.75 12.17 -6.87
C LEU A 30 8.78 11.27 -6.08
N ALA A 31 9.16 10.01 -5.81
CA ALA A 31 8.35 9.10 -5.02
C ALA A 31 8.26 9.53 -3.55
N PHE A 32 9.35 10.05 -2.97
CA PHE A 32 9.41 10.51 -1.58
C PHE A 32 8.40 11.62 -1.31
N ALA A 33 8.24 12.56 -2.24
CA ALA A 33 7.27 13.64 -2.11
C ALA A 33 5.81 13.16 -2.06
N THR A 34 5.53 11.95 -2.55
CA THR A 34 4.18 11.36 -2.51
C THR A 34 3.95 10.44 -1.32
N LYS A 35 5.01 9.84 -0.75
CA LYS A 35 4.93 8.87 0.35
C LYS A 35 6.22 8.90 1.19
N PHE A 36 6.10 9.37 2.45
CA PHE A 36 7.21 9.43 3.43
C PHE A 36 7.93 8.08 3.65
N THR A 37 7.29 6.95 3.34
CA THR A 37 7.88 5.60 3.40
C THR A 37 9.07 5.38 2.45
N ALA A 38 9.33 6.29 1.51
CA ALA A 38 10.46 6.19 0.58
C ALA A 38 11.85 6.35 1.22
N GLY A 39 11.95 6.85 2.47
CA GLY A 39 13.23 6.89 3.20
C GLY A 39 13.89 5.52 3.35
N ILE A 40 13.09 4.46 3.42
CA ILE A 40 13.54 3.06 3.44
C ILE A 40 14.24 2.68 2.13
N LEU A 41 13.70 3.13 1.01
CA LEU A 41 14.27 2.86 -0.31
C LEU A 41 15.57 3.63 -0.54
N PHE A 42 15.76 4.76 0.15
CA PHE A 42 17.05 5.45 0.22
C PHE A 42 18.11 4.60 0.93
N LEU A 43 17.77 3.97 2.06
CA LEU A 43 18.66 3.01 2.73
C LEU A 43 19.02 1.83 1.82
N PHE A 44 18.04 1.32 1.07
CA PHE A 44 18.28 0.26 0.09
C PHE A 44 19.26 0.67 -1.00
N ALA A 45 19.11 1.86 -1.57
CA ALA A 45 20.08 2.39 -2.53
C ALA A 45 21.49 2.50 -1.92
N GLY A 46 21.58 2.96 -0.67
CA GLY A 46 22.83 2.98 0.09
C GLY A 46 23.51 1.62 0.19
N LEU A 47 22.77 0.57 0.57
CA LEU A 47 23.32 -0.80 0.61
C LEU A 47 23.82 -1.30 -0.75
N ILE A 48 23.11 -0.99 -1.83
CA ILE A 48 23.51 -1.36 -3.19
C ILE A 48 24.80 -0.65 -3.61
N ILE A 49 24.92 0.66 -3.33
CA ILE A 49 26.14 1.42 -3.60
C ILE A 49 27.31 0.85 -2.79
N LEU A 50 27.11 0.56 -1.51
CA LEU A 50 28.13 0.00 -0.63
C LEU A 50 28.60 -1.40 -1.08
N ASP A 51 27.69 -2.30 -1.48
CA ASP A 51 28.10 -3.62 -1.97
C ASP A 51 28.80 -3.53 -3.34
N LYS A 52 28.32 -2.66 -4.24
CA LYS A 52 28.98 -2.45 -5.55
C LYS A 52 30.43 -1.98 -5.37
N TYR A 53 30.65 -1.07 -4.43
CA TYR A 53 31.95 -0.48 -4.12
C TYR A 53 32.58 -1.03 -2.83
N LYS A 54 32.34 -2.31 -2.51
CA LYS A 54 32.75 -2.92 -1.24
C LYS A 54 34.23 -2.75 -0.92
N LYS A 55 35.12 -2.85 -1.92
CA LYS A 55 36.58 -2.68 -1.72
C LYS A 55 36.93 -1.24 -1.32
N GLU A 56 36.28 -0.25 -1.92
CA GLU A 56 36.43 1.16 -1.58
C GLU A 56 35.86 1.47 -0.21
N PHE A 57 34.70 0.90 0.13
CA PHE A 57 34.13 1.02 1.47
C PHE A 57 35.06 0.46 2.55
N LEU A 58 35.67 -0.70 2.31
CA LEU A 58 36.69 -1.26 3.21
C LEU A 58 37.92 -0.34 3.36
N SER A 59 38.27 0.42 2.31
CA SER A 59 39.30 1.47 2.41
C SER A 59 38.88 2.59 3.36
N ILE A 60 37.63 3.03 3.32
CA ILE A 60 37.11 4.05 4.25
C ILE A 60 37.16 3.52 5.68
N LEU A 61 36.71 2.28 5.91
CA LEU A 61 36.78 1.65 7.23
C LEU A 61 38.22 1.55 7.73
N LYS A 62 39.20 1.23 6.87
CA LYS A 62 40.61 1.23 7.24
C LYS A 62 41.09 2.61 7.68
N ILE A 63 40.71 3.68 6.97
CA ILE A 63 41.06 5.06 7.35
C ILE A 63 40.48 5.41 8.72
N ILE A 64 39.22 5.05 8.96
CA ILE A 64 38.55 5.26 10.26
C ILE A 64 39.24 4.45 11.35
N SER A 65 39.49 3.16 11.15
CA SER A 65 40.19 2.29 12.10
C SER A 65 41.59 2.79 12.42
N LYS A 66 42.33 3.30 11.43
CA LYS A 66 43.65 3.91 11.67
C LYS A 66 43.53 5.17 12.55
N LYS A 67 42.54 6.02 12.32
CA LYS A 67 42.27 7.20 13.17
C LYS A 67 41.85 6.81 14.59
N LEU A 68 41.19 5.67 14.75
CA LEU A 68 40.73 5.13 16.03
C LEU A 68 41.73 4.16 16.69
N ASN A 69 42.95 4.01 16.15
CA ASN A 69 43.98 3.06 16.61
C ASN A 69 43.51 1.59 16.72
N LEU A 70 42.61 1.17 15.83
CA LEU A 70 42.09 -0.20 15.78
C LEU A 70 42.91 -1.08 14.83
N THR A 71 43.32 -2.26 15.29
CA THR A 71 44.28 -3.15 14.60
C THR A 71 43.66 -4.08 13.54
N PHE A 72 42.33 -4.21 13.50
CA PHE A 72 41.64 -5.27 12.74
C PHE A 72 41.63 -5.10 11.18
N LEU A 73 42.14 -4.00 10.63
CA LEU A 73 42.13 -3.72 9.17
C LEU A 73 43.50 -3.35 8.56
N GLN A 74 44.60 -3.51 9.29
CA GLN A 74 45.91 -2.98 8.87
C GLN A 74 46.52 -3.69 7.63
N ASN A 75 46.24 -4.98 7.42
CA ASN A 75 47.01 -5.85 6.52
C ASN A 75 46.50 -6.00 5.07
N LYS A 76 45.60 -5.14 4.58
CA LYS A 76 45.12 -5.21 3.19
C LYS A 76 45.33 -3.90 2.45
N GLU A 77 45.84 -3.99 1.22
CA GLU A 77 45.81 -2.90 0.25
C GLU A 77 44.40 -2.75 -0.30
N TYR A 78 43.87 -1.53 -0.27
CA TYR A 78 42.54 -1.21 -0.78
C TYR A 78 42.62 -0.06 -1.78
N PRO A 79 41.76 -0.06 -2.81
CA PRO A 79 41.68 1.02 -3.78
C PRO A 79 41.18 2.32 -3.14
N SER A 80 41.50 3.45 -3.78
CA SER A 80 41.05 4.78 -3.34
C SER A 80 39.51 4.87 -3.29
N PRO A 81 38.89 5.45 -2.25
CA PRO A 81 37.43 5.49 -2.08
C PRO A 81 36.71 6.55 -2.93
N LYS A 82 37.37 7.08 -3.98
CA LYS A 82 36.92 8.26 -4.73
C LYS A 82 35.59 8.03 -5.44
N GLU A 83 35.40 6.88 -6.09
CA GLU A 83 34.19 6.63 -6.89
C GLU A 83 32.98 6.35 -5.99
N LEU A 84 33.16 5.63 -4.87
CA LEU A 84 32.13 5.46 -3.85
C LEU A 84 31.65 6.81 -3.31
N ILE A 85 32.57 7.69 -2.92
CA ILE A 85 32.24 9.01 -2.35
C ILE A 85 31.52 9.85 -3.41
N LYS A 86 32.09 9.94 -4.63
CA LYS A 86 31.52 10.69 -5.74
C LYS A 86 30.10 10.24 -6.08
N ASN A 87 29.88 8.93 -6.23
CA ASN A 87 28.56 8.39 -6.59
C ASN A 87 27.56 8.55 -5.44
N SER A 88 27.98 8.40 -4.19
CA SER A 88 27.11 8.65 -3.02
C SER A 88 26.67 10.13 -2.96
N ILE A 89 27.59 11.06 -3.25
CA ILE A 89 27.28 12.49 -3.32
C ILE A 89 26.32 12.79 -4.46
N ILE A 90 26.61 12.29 -5.68
CA ILE A 90 25.74 12.48 -6.85
C ILE A 90 24.33 11.97 -6.57
N PHE A 91 24.21 10.74 -6.05
CA PHE A 91 22.91 10.15 -5.71
C PHE A 91 22.14 11.02 -4.71
N THR A 92 22.80 11.45 -3.64
CA THR A 92 22.20 12.27 -2.58
C THR A 92 21.77 13.64 -3.10
N LEU A 93 22.59 14.31 -3.91
CA LEU A 93 22.26 15.63 -4.46
C LEU A 93 21.05 15.56 -5.39
N PHE A 94 21.01 14.61 -6.32
CA PHE A 94 19.85 14.45 -7.21
C PHE A 94 18.60 14.03 -6.46
N PHE A 95 18.73 13.17 -5.44
CA PHE A 95 17.62 12.80 -4.57
C PHE A 95 17.06 14.02 -3.82
N ILE A 96 17.91 14.82 -3.17
CA ILE A 96 17.48 16.03 -2.44
C ILE A 96 16.83 17.03 -3.40
N PHE A 97 17.48 17.33 -4.52
CA PHE A 97 16.97 18.28 -5.51
C PHE A 97 15.57 17.88 -6.01
N THR A 98 15.40 16.62 -6.40
CA THR A 98 14.11 16.15 -6.92
C THR A 98 13.05 15.99 -5.84
N THR A 99 13.44 15.62 -4.63
CA THR A 99 12.54 15.61 -3.46
C THR A 99 11.98 17.00 -3.20
N LEU A 100 12.79 18.05 -3.38
CA LEU A 100 12.39 19.42 -3.12
C LEU A 100 11.48 20.03 -4.20
N ILE A 101 11.40 19.46 -5.41
CA ILE A 101 10.59 20.00 -6.52
C ILE A 101 9.11 20.17 -6.10
N PRO A 102 8.43 19.16 -5.53
CA PRO A 102 7.03 19.30 -5.11
C PRO A 102 6.83 20.29 -3.96
N TYR A 103 7.91 20.60 -3.23
CA TYR A 103 7.93 21.58 -2.14
C TYR A 103 8.41 22.96 -2.60
N LYS A 104 8.32 23.26 -3.91
CA LYS A 104 8.74 24.54 -4.51
C LYS A 104 10.20 24.89 -4.22
N LEU A 105 11.06 23.87 -4.16
CA LEU A 105 12.48 23.99 -3.87
C LEU A 105 12.81 24.63 -2.50
N ASN A 106 11.83 24.67 -1.57
CA ASN A 106 12.02 25.25 -0.25
C ASN A 106 11.98 24.16 0.83
N PRO A 107 13.09 23.88 1.54
CA PRO A 107 13.13 22.85 2.57
C PRO A 107 12.19 23.16 3.76
N LEU A 108 11.86 24.42 4.03
CA LEU A 108 10.90 24.78 5.08
C LEU A 108 9.50 24.24 4.78
N ASN A 109 9.13 24.10 3.51
CA ASN A 109 7.86 23.53 3.11
C ASN A 109 7.79 22.03 3.44
N ILE A 110 8.91 21.30 3.42
CA ILE A 110 8.97 19.90 3.88
C ILE A 110 8.65 19.83 5.38
N ILE A 111 9.29 20.69 6.17
CA ILE A 111 9.07 20.76 7.63
C ILE A 111 7.62 21.15 7.94
N ALA A 112 7.08 22.15 7.23
CA ALA A 112 5.69 22.57 7.39
C ALA A 112 4.72 21.44 7.04
N THR A 113 4.94 20.76 5.92
CA THR A 113 4.13 19.61 5.49
C THR A 113 4.21 18.46 6.50
N GLN A 114 5.41 18.17 7.01
CA GLN A 114 5.60 17.16 8.05
C GLN A 114 4.85 17.53 9.34
N LYS A 115 4.91 18.78 9.79
CA LYS A 115 4.19 19.25 10.97
C LYS A 115 2.68 19.10 10.82
N ILE A 116 2.12 19.53 9.68
CA ILE A 116 0.70 19.35 9.36
C ILE A 116 0.36 17.86 9.37
N TYR A 117 1.17 17.03 8.70
CA TYR A 117 0.94 15.58 8.65
C TYR A 117 0.98 14.92 10.05
N GLN A 118 1.90 15.34 10.92
CA GLN A 118 2.03 14.84 12.29
C GLN A 118 0.90 15.32 13.21
N GLN A 119 0.28 16.48 12.95
CA GLN A 119 -0.88 16.96 13.70
C GLN A 119 -2.07 16.01 13.54
N TYR A 120 -2.32 15.54 12.31
CA TYR A 120 -3.42 14.61 12.02
C TYR A 120 -3.06 13.14 12.23
N ASN A 121 -1.77 12.81 12.21
CA ASN A 121 -1.29 11.44 12.34
C ASN A 121 -0.14 11.35 13.35
N GLN A 122 -0.49 11.44 14.63
CA GLN A 122 0.48 11.33 15.72
C GLN A 122 1.14 9.94 15.71
N ASN A 123 2.46 9.90 15.89
CA ASN A 123 3.29 8.68 16.00
C ASN A 123 3.55 7.84 14.73
N LEU A 124 3.26 8.30 13.51
CA LEU A 124 3.52 7.46 12.33
C LEU A 124 5.01 7.16 12.02
N GLY A 125 5.93 8.01 12.49
CA GLY A 125 7.37 7.83 12.31
C GLY A 125 8.07 7.16 13.51
N GLY A 126 7.30 6.77 14.54
CA GLY A 126 7.85 6.15 15.73
C GLY A 126 8.42 4.77 15.41
N ILE A 127 9.67 4.54 15.78
CA ILE A 127 10.23 3.19 15.80
C ILE A 127 9.66 2.51 17.05
N SER A 128 8.87 1.46 16.88
CA SER A 128 8.44 0.63 18.01
C SER A 128 8.84 -0.81 17.74
N PHE A 129 9.85 -1.29 18.46
CA PHE A 129 10.23 -2.69 18.41
C PHE A 129 9.39 -3.45 19.45
N ASN A 130 8.30 -4.08 19.00
CA ASN A 130 7.49 -4.95 19.84
C ASN A 130 7.38 -6.32 19.17
N LEU A 131 7.88 -7.36 19.84
CA LEU A 131 7.81 -8.74 19.35
C LEU A 131 6.36 -9.19 19.08
N ILE A 132 5.39 -8.68 19.84
CA ILE A 132 3.96 -8.96 19.64
C ILE A 132 3.48 -8.39 18.28
N ASN A 133 4.03 -7.25 17.85
CA ASN A 133 3.71 -6.70 16.53
C ASN A 133 4.17 -7.63 15.41
N ILE A 134 5.24 -8.41 15.60
CA ILE A 134 5.71 -9.38 14.59
C ILE A 134 4.67 -10.47 14.35
N PHE A 135 4.10 -11.01 15.43
CA PHE A 135 3.04 -12.02 15.33
C PHE A 135 1.79 -11.44 14.70
N ASN A 136 1.41 -10.21 15.06
CA ASN A 136 0.28 -9.53 14.44
C ASN A 136 0.53 -9.26 12.95
N ILE A 137 1.72 -8.80 12.56
CA ILE A 137 2.11 -8.62 11.16
C ILE A 137 2.00 -9.93 10.38
N PHE A 138 2.56 -11.00 10.93
CA PHE A 138 2.54 -12.29 10.26
C PHE A 138 1.11 -12.84 10.15
N LYS A 139 0.30 -12.66 11.20
CA LYS A 139 -1.12 -13.01 11.20
C LYS A 139 -1.90 -12.22 10.15
N GLU A 140 -1.77 -10.90 10.12
CA GLU A 140 -2.42 -10.01 9.14
C GLU A 140 -1.95 -10.32 7.71
N PHE A 141 -0.67 -10.60 7.52
CA PHE A 141 -0.11 -11.05 6.26
C PHE A 141 -0.75 -12.37 5.80
N VAL A 142 -0.77 -13.39 6.65
CA VAL A 142 -1.32 -14.71 6.33
C VAL A 142 -2.82 -14.62 6.01
N LEU A 143 -3.56 -13.81 6.78
CA LEU A 143 -5.00 -13.59 6.58
C LEU A 143 -5.33 -12.77 5.32
N SER A 144 -4.41 -11.91 4.86
CA SER A 144 -4.61 -11.08 3.66
C SER A 144 -4.21 -11.76 2.35
N LEU A 145 -3.56 -12.93 2.39
CA LEU A 145 -3.21 -13.70 1.19
C LEU A 145 -4.46 -14.22 0.47
N ASN A 146 -4.63 -13.86 -0.79
CA ASN A 146 -5.62 -14.51 -1.66
C ASN A 146 -5.14 -15.91 -2.09
N ILE A 147 -6.01 -16.66 -2.79
CA ILE A 147 -5.69 -18.04 -3.19
C ILE A 147 -4.47 -18.16 -4.12
N ILE A 148 -4.25 -17.18 -4.99
CA ILE A 148 -3.12 -17.18 -5.92
C ILE A 148 -1.83 -16.84 -5.16
N GLU A 149 -1.86 -15.85 -4.28
CA GLU A 149 -0.73 -15.50 -3.42
C GLU A 149 -0.38 -16.64 -2.47
N THR A 150 -1.38 -17.38 -1.96
CA THR A 150 -1.20 -18.58 -1.14
C THR A 150 -0.53 -19.71 -1.93
N LEU A 151 -0.93 -19.93 -3.18
CA LEU A 151 -0.29 -20.91 -4.05
C LEU A 151 1.15 -20.54 -4.39
N LEU A 152 1.45 -19.24 -4.54
CA LEU A 152 2.80 -18.73 -4.85
C LEU A 152 3.73 -18.71 -3.64
N PHE A 153 3.17 -18.55 -2.44
CA PHE A 153 3.93 -18.46 -1.20
C PHE A 153 4.96 -19.60 -1.02
N PRO A 154 4.60 -20.89 -1.13
CA PRO A 154 5.57 -21.99 -0.99
C PRO A 154 6.65 -21.95 -2.08
N PHE A 155 6.32 -21.57 -3.31
CA PHE A 155 7.29 -21.44 -4.40
C PHE A 155 8.29 -20.32 -4.13
N SER A 156 7.81 -19.16 -3.69
CA SER A 156 8.67 -18.02 -3.36
C SER A 156 9.53 -18.30 -2.13
N LEU A 157 9.00 -19.01 -1.12
CA LEU A 157 9.75 -19.43 0.05
C LEU A 157 10.86 -20.44 -0.32
N TYR A 158 10.54 -21.41 -1.18
CA TYR A 158 11.52 -22.35 -1.71
C TYR A 158 12.66 -21.63 -2.44
N VAL A 159 12.32 -20.72 -3.36
CA VAL A 159 13.32 -19.91 -4.08
C VAL A 159 14.18 -19.10 -3.13
N LEU A 160 13.58 -18.45 -2.13
CA LEU A 160 14.29 -17.68 -1.13
C LEU A 160 15.31 -18.54 -0.36
N ILE A 161 14.89 -19.72 0.10
CA ILE A 161 15.78 -20.67 0.80
C ILE A 161 16.95 -21.08 -0.11
N MET A 162 16.68 -21.38 -1.38
CA MET A 162 17.71 -21.75 -2.34
C MET A 162 18.69 -20.59 -2.61
N LEU A 163 18.20 -19.36 -2.77
CA LEU A 163 19.03 -18.16 -2.91
C LEU A 163 19.92 -17.93 -1.68
N ILE A 164 19.39 -18.15 -0.47
CA ILE A 164 20.16 -18.02 0.78
C ILE A 164 21.27 -19.06 0.82
N LYS A 165 20.98 -20.33 0.52
CA LYS A 165 21.93 -21.45 0.55
C LYS A 165 23.03 -21.36 -0.51
N LYS A 166 22.79 -20.67 -1.63
CA LYS A 166 23.78 -20.50 -2.70
C LYS A 166 25.04 -19.81 -2.16
N LYS A 167 26.20 -20.47 -2.25
CA LYS A 167 27.49 -19.92 -1.74
C LYS A 167 27.91 -18.68 -2.52
N GLU A 168 27.89 -18.75 -3.85
CA GLU A 168 28.23 -17.64 -4.73
C GLU A 168 26.97 -16.97 -5.26
N LYS A 169 26.79 -15.70 -4.91
CA LYS A 169 25.61 -14.91 -5.27
C LYS A 169 25.97 -13.89 -6.35
N HIS A 170 25.28 -13.95 -7.48
CA HIS A 170 25.32 -12.92 -8.51
C HIS A 170 24.72 -11.61 -8.00
N LYS A 171 25.06 -10.50 -8.67
CA LYS A 171 24.58 -9.16 -8.30
C LYS A 171 23.06 -9.11 -8.18
N LEU A 172 22.30 -9.61 -9.16
CA LEU A 172 20.84 -9.56 -9.08
C LEU A 172 20.28 -10.40 -7.89
N GLU A 173 20.90 -11.52 -7.52
CA GLU A 173 20.49 -12.30 -6.34
C GLU A 173 20.73 -11.53 -5.04
N LYS A 174 21.89 -10.88 -4.93
CA LYS A 174 22.20 -9.98 -3.80
C LYS A 174 21.22 -8.82 -3.71
N PHE A 175 20.87 -8.21 -4.84
CA PHE A 175 19.90 -7.12 -4.93
C PHE A 175 18.55 -7.52 -4.33
N ILE A 176 18.06 -8.72 -4.69
CA ILE A 176 16.81 -9.28 -4.18
C ILE A 176 16.90 -9.51 -2.67
N LEU A 177 17.99 -10.12 -2.19
CA LEU A 177 18.17 -10.40 -0.77
C LEU A 177 18.24 -9.13 0.08
N TYR A 178 18.93 -8.09 -0.40
CA TYR A 178 18.96 -6.79 0.28
C TYR A 178 17.59 -6.12 0.32
N LEU A 179 16.83 -6.19 -0.79
CA LEU A 179 15.48 -5.63 -0.86
C LEU A 179 14.55 -6.36 0.12
N PHE A 180 14.61 -7.69 0.14
CA PHE A 180 13.85 -8.54 1.06
C PHE A 180 14.18 -8.24 2.52
N ALA A 181 15.47 -8.17 2.87
CA ALA A 181 15.92 -7.90 4.22
C ALA A 181 15.48 -6.52 4.73
N ILE A 182 15.62 -5.48 3.89
CA ILE A 182 15.16 -4.14 4.24
C ILE A 182 13.65 -4.13 4.47
N LEU A 183 12.89 -4.79 3.63
CA LEU A 183 11.44 -4.77 3.75
C LEU A 183 10.98 -5.50 5.01
N ILE A 184 11.57 -6.65 5.36
CA ILE A 184 11.35 -7.30 6.66
C ILE A 184 11.67 -6.32 7.80
N LEU A 185 12.89 -5.77 7.80
CA LEU A 185 13.35 -4.89 8.87
C LEU A 185 12.40 -3.69 9.04
N THR A 186 11.84 -3.19 7.95
CA THR A 186 10.93 -2.05 8.01
C THR A 186 9.54 -2.43 8.46
N SER A 187 9.00 -3.58 8.04
CA SER A 187 7.77 -4.11 8.61
C SER A 187 7.90 -4.34 10.12
N LEU A 188 9.07 -4.78 10.60
CA LEU A 188 9.35 -5.00 12.02
C LEU A 188 9.47 -3.71 12.83
N LEU A 189 10.11 -2.67 12.27
CA LEU A 189 10.42 -1.44 13.00
C LEU A 189 9.30 -0.39 12.97
N PHE A 190 8.44 -0.41 11.93
CA PHE A 190 7.44 0.62 11.69
C PHE A 190 6.02 0.02 11.66
N PRO A 191 5.26 0.12 12.75
CA PRO A 191 3.88 -0.40 12.85
C PRO A 191 2.92 0.14 11.79
N VAL A 192 3.18 1.33 11.26
CA VAL A 192 2.38 1.95 10.20
C VAL A 192 2.47 1.19 8.88
N ILE A 193 3.61 0.54 8.63
CA ILE A 193 3.82 -0.27 7.42
C ILE A 193 2.94 -1.52 7.46
N VAL A 194 2.55 -1.98 8.66
CA VAL A 194 1.61 -3.09 8.86
C VAL A 194 0.26 -2.78 8.23
N GLN A 195 -0.22 -1.54 8.31
CA GLN A 195 -1.47 -1.13 7.67
C GLN A 195 -1.38 -1.09 6.13
N ILE A 196 -0.17 -1.14 5.55
CA ILE A 196 0.03 -1.41 4.12
C ILE A 196 0.03 -2.94 3.92
N ASN A 197 -1.10 -3.58 4.23
CA ASN A 197 -1.40 -5.02 4.18
C ASN A 197 -1.15 -5.72 2.82
N ARG A 198 -0.59 -5.01 1.82
CA ARG A 198 -0.29 -5.52 0.48
C ARG A 198 1.19 -5.48 0.10
N ALA A 199 2.06 -4.96 0.95
CA ALA A 199 3.48 -4.86 0.65
C ALA A 199 4.16 -6.24 0.55
N PHE A 200 3.79 -7.17 1.43
CA PHE A 200 4.36 -8.52 1.49
C PHE A 200 3.90 -9.44 0.34
N PRO A 201 2.61 -9.49 -0.05
CA PRO A 201 2.17 -10.21 -1.24
C PRO A 201 2.75 -9.65 -2.55
N LEU A 202 2.89 -8.32 -2.65
CA LEU A 202 3.62 -7.66 -3.76
C LEU A 202 5.09 -8.12 -3.80
N LEU A 203 5.74 -8.25 -2.64
CA LEU A 203 7.10 -8.76 -2.46
C LEU A 203 7.27 -10.20 -2.91
N LEU A 204 6.34 -11.07 -2.52
CA LEU A 204 6.29 -12.47 -2.95
C LEU A 204 6.10 -12.56 -4.45
N SER A 205 5.28 -11.70 -5.02
CA SER A 205 5.06 -11.60 -6.46
C SER A 205 6.30 -11.06 -7.18
N LEU A 206 7.02 -10.11 -6.59
CA LEU A 206 8.29 -9.57 -7.12
C LEU A 206 9.42 -10.59 -7.05
N ILE A 207 9.53 -11.32 -5.93
CA ILE A 207 10.48 -12.42 -5.74
C ILE A 207 10.16 -13.54 -6.73
N PHE A 208 8.89 -13.90 -6.90
CA PHE A 208 8.44 -14.88 -7.88
C PHE A 208 8.74 -14.42 -9.31
N LEU A 209 8.36 -13.21 -9.69
CA LEU A 209 8.63 -12.62 -11.02
C LEU A 209 10.14 -12.53 -11.32
N LEU A 210 10.95 -12.21 -10.32
CA LEU A 210 12.40 -12.17 -10.48
C LEU A 210 13.00 -13.59 -10.57
N ALA A 211 12.50 -14.54 -9.78
CA ALA A 211 12.85 -15.97 -9.89
C ALA A 211 12.49 -16.55 -11.27
N LEU A 212 11.40 -16.07 -11.86
CA LEU A 212 10.95 -16.42 -13.20
C LEU A 212 11.85 -15.84 -14.30
N ILE A 213 12.42 -14.63 -14.12
CA ILE A 213 13.38 -14.03 -15.07
C ILE A 213 14.69 -14.85 -15.14
N PHE A 214 15.06 -15.54 -14.06
CA PHE A 214 16.23 -16.42 -13.99
C PHE A 214 16.00 -17.86 -14.49
N SER A 215 15.06 -18.03 -15.42
CA SER A 215 14.61 -19.33 -15.95
C SER A 215 15.71 -20.28 -16.51
N LYS A 216 16.96 -19.83 -16.62
CA LYS A 216 18.10 -20.61 -17.11
C LYS A 216 18.93 -21.29 -16.01
N GLU A 217 18.81 -20.86 -14.76
CA GLU A 217 19.62 -21.34 -13.64
C GLU A 217 18.99 -22.56 -12.94
N GLU A 218 19.79 -23.46 -12.36
CA GLU A 218 19.32 -24.74 -11.79
C GLU A 218 18.22 -24.58 -10.72
N TYR A 219 18.25 -23.49 -9.96
CA TYR A 219 17.27 -23.18 -8.92
C TYR A 219 15.95 -22.57 -9.45
N SER A 220 15.81 -22.41 -10.77
CA SER A 220 14.56 -21.96 -11.36
C SER A 220 13.48 -23.03 -11.20
N ILE A 221 12.28 -22.62 -10.76
CA ILE A 221 11.07 -23.46 -10.71
C ILE A 221 10.85 -24.17 -12.06
N PHE A 222 11.13 -23.50 -13.18
CA PHE A 222 11.00 -24.11 -14.50
C PHE A 222 12.00 -25.23 -14.78
N ASN A 223 13.21 -25.16 -14.21
CA ASN A 223 14.20 -26.22 -14.32
C ASN A 223 13.91 -27.38 -13.37
N VAL A 224 13.47 -27.07 -12.14
CA VAL A 224 13.02 -28.09 -11.16
C VAL A 224 11.85 -28.93 -11.70
N PHE A 225 10.85 -28.29 -12.30
CA PHE A 225 9.69 -28.97 -12.90
C PHE A 225 9.87 -29.31 -14.39
N LYS A 226 11.08 -29.13 -14.95
CA LYS A 226 11.41 -29.43 -16.36
C LYS A 226 10.43 -28.84 -17.39
N ILE A 227 9.92 -27.63 -17.14
CA ILE A 227 8.95 -26.93 -17.99
C ILE A 227 9.69 -26.34 -19.23
N LYS A 228 9.30 -26.78 -20.43
CA LYS A 228 9.95 -26.39 -21.69
C LYS A 228 9.60 -24.97 -22.16
N ASN A 229 8.34 -24.54 -22.04
CA ASN A 229 7.85 -23.24 -22.54
C ASN A 229 7.84 -22.13 -21.47
N LYS A 230 9.01 -21.87 -20.89
CA LYS A 230 9.21 -20.95 -19.74
C LYS A 230 8.68 -19.53 -19.99
N LYS A 231 8.93 -18.98 -21.19
CA LYS A 231 8.49 -17.62 -21.57
C LYS A 231 6.96 -17.52 -21.68
N LEU A 232 6.30 -18.54 -22.23
CA LEU A 232 4.84 -18.55 -22.37
C LEU A 232 4.16 -18.63 -21.00
N VAL A 233 4.61 -19.56 -20.15
CA VAL A 233 4.06 -19.70 -18.78
C VAL A 233 4.30 -18.42 -17.97
N PHE A 234 5.46 -17.79 -18.13
CA PHE A 234 5.75 -16.49 -17.54
C PHE A 234 4.80 -15.38 -18.03
N SER A 235 4.59 -15.28 -19.34
CA SER A 235 3.69 -14.26 -19.91
C SER A 235 2.24 -14.48 -19.49
N VAL A 236 1.77 -15.73 -19.48
CA VAL A 236 0.42 -16.08 -18.99
C VAL A 236 0.29 -15.71 -17.52
N PHE A 237 1.29 -16.06 -16.71
CA PHE A 237 1.28 -15.73 -15.29
C PHE A 237 1.34 -14.22 -15.03
N LEU A 238 2.17 -13.48 -15.78
CA LEU A 238 2.26 -12.03 -15.71
C LEU A 238 0.96 -11.36 -16.14
N ILE A 239 0.29 -11.87 -17.18
CA ILE A 239 -1.01 -11.38 -17.63
C ILE A 239 -2.07 -11.65 -16.55
N LEU A 240 -2.13 -12.87 -16.00
CA LEU A 240 -3.02 -13.20 -14.88
C LEU A 240 -2.74 -12.29 -13.69
N TYR A 241 -1.47 -12.14 -13.29
CA TYR A 241 -1.05 -11.27 -12.20
C TYR A 241 -1.40 -9.82 -12.45
N ILE A 242 -1.15 -9.26 -13.64
CA ILE A 242 -1.50 -7.90 -14.00
C ILE A 242 -3.01 -7.73 -13.99
N ILE A 243 -3.79 -8.64 -14.56
CA ILE A 243 -5.25 -8.62 -14.53
C ILE A 243 -5.72 -8.60 -13.07
N LEU A 244 -5.21 -9.50 -12.22
CA LEU A 244 -5.59 -9.63 -10.81
C LEU A 244 -5.05 -8.50 -9.91
N SER A 245 -3.89 -7.92 -10.23
CA SER A 245 -3.34 -6.77 -9.51
C SER A 245 -4.02 -5.47 -9.94
N SER A 246 -4.45 -5.38 -11.20
CA SER A 246 -5.36 -4.32 -11.68
C SER A 246 -6.77 -4.53 -11.11
N SER A 247 -7.11 -5.77 -10.77
CA SER A 247 -8.29 -6.14 -9.99
C SER A 247 -8.21 -5.72 -8.53
N ILE A 248 -7.16 -5.03 -8.09
CA ILE A 248 -7.17 -4.36 -6.79
C ILE A 248 -8.19 -3.20 -6.78
N ALA A 249 -8.52 -2.63 -7.95
CA ALA A 249 -9.68 -1.75 -8.11
C ALA A 249 -11.03 -2.51 -8.03
N ILE A 250 -11.00 -3.85 -8.04
CA ILE A 250 -12.15 -4.78 -7.94
C ILE A 250 -12.34 -5.22 -6.47
N GLN A 251 -11.68 -4.61 -5.49
CA GLN A 251 -12.09 -4.77 -4.08
C GLN A 251 -13.49 -4.24 -3.79
N SER A 252 -14.01 -3.39 -4.67
CA SER A 252 -15.38 -2.91 -4.69
C SER A 252 -16.32 -3.81 -5.51
N SER A 253 -15.83 -4.88 -6.17
CA SER A 253 -16.69 -5.75 -6.98
C SER A 253 -17.17 -6.99 -6.21
N PRO A 254 -18.47 -7.33 -6.35
CA PRO A 254 -19.14 -8.40 -5.60
C PRO A 254 -18.66 -9.82 -5.92
N TYR A 255 -17.91 -10.00 -7.00
CA TYR A 255 -17.43 -11.31 -7.45
C TYR A 255 -16.01 -11.64 -6.97
N PHE A 256 -15.31 -10.68 -6.36
CA PHE A 256 -13.93 -10.88 -5.96
C PHE A 256 -13.84 -11.05 -4.46
N VAL A 257 -13.62 -12.30 -4.06
CA VAL A 257 -13.51 -12.66 -2.65
C VAL A 257 -12.04 -12.54 -2.25
N THR A 258 -11.71 -11.54 -1.42
CA THR A 258 -10.35 -11.37 -0.87
C THR A 258 -10.00 -12.41 0.19
N LYS A 259 -10.97 -13.25 0.58
CA LYS A 259 -10.82 -14.21 1.67
C LYS A 259 -9.92 -15.37 1.28
N ASN A 260 -9.00 -15.72 2.18
CA ASN A 260 -8.22 -16.94 2.03
C ASN A 260 -9.11 -18.16 2.30
N HIS A 261 -9.57 -18.84 1.26
CA HIS A 261 -10.46 -20.00 1.40
C HIS A 261 -9.87 -21.18 2.20
N LEU A 262 -8.55 -21.25 2.37
CA LEU A 262 -7.89 -22.27 3.18
C LEU A 262 -7.84 -21.92 4.66
N ILE A 263 -7.82 -20.62 5.00
CA ILE A 263 -7.61 -20.13 6.37
C ILE A 263 -8.93 -19.69 7.01
N CYS A 264 -9.84 -19.12 6.22
CA CYS A 264 -11.12 -18.62 6.71
C CYS A 264 -12.07 -19.66 7.33
N PRO A 265 -12.00 -20.97 7.00
CA PRO A 265 -12.71 -21.99 7.78
C PRO A 265 -12.19 -22.11 9.22
N LEU A 266 -10.92 -21.76 9.47
CA LEU A 266 -10.28 -21.84 10.79
C LEU A 266 -10.45 -20.54 11.61
N THR A 267 -10.73 -19.42 10.94
CA THR A 267 -10.92 -18.10 11.56
C THR A 267 -12.16 -17.37 11.01
N PRO A 268 -13.36 -17.96 11.11
CA PRO A 268 -14.56 -17.46 10.41
C PRO A 268 -15.01 -16.07 10.85
N ASN A 269 -14.70 -15.67 12.09
CA ASN A 269 -15.08 -14.38 12.66
C ASN A 269 -14.08 -13.25 12.38
N ASN A 270 -13.01 -13.51 11.62
CA ASN A 270 -12.03 -12.50 11.29
C ASN A 270 -12.52 -11.59 10.15
N PHE A 271 -12.27 -10.28 10.25
CA PHE A 271 -12.66 -9.27 9.26
C PHE A 271 -12.25 -9.62 7.82
N TYR A 272 -11.06 -10.21 7.60
CA TYR A 272 -10.61 -10.65 6.25
C TYR A 272 -11.36 -11.86 5.70
N CYS A 273 -12.05 -12.60 6.57
CA CYS A 273 -12.77 -13.83 6.26
C CYS A 273 -14.29 -13.62 6.15
N GLN A 274 -14.77 -12.47 6.59
CA GLN A 274 -16.12 -12.02 6.33
C GLN A 274 -16.24 -11.58 4.88
N ASN A 275 -17.34 -11.95 4.22
CA ASN A 275 -17.62 -11.41 2.89
C ASN A 275 -17.91 -9.91 3.06
N SER A 276 -17.11 -9.04 2.43
CA SER A 276 -17.48 -7.63 2.34
C SER A 276 -18.77 -7.52 1.53
N MET A 277 -19.88 -7.29 2.23
CA MET A 277 -21.18 -7.05 1.61
C MET A 277 -21.24 -5.66 0.97
N VAL A 278 -20.27 -4.78 1.25
CA VAL A 278 -20.25 -3.37 0.81
C VAL A 278 -20.30 -3.25 -0.72
N GLY A 279 -19.49 -4.03 -1.45
CA GLY A 279 -19.48 -4.00 -2.92
C GLY A 279 -20.71 -4.63 -3.58
N VAL A 280 -21.35 -5.61 -2.91
CA VAL A 280 -22.56 -6.28 -3.44
C VAL A 280 -23.83 -5.49 -3.12
N GLY A 281 -23.93 -4.97 -1.91
CA GLY A 281 -24.98 -4.07 -1.47
C GLY A 281 -25.03 -2.82 -2.34
N THR A 282 -23.87 -2.27 -2.72
CA THR A 282 -23.76 -1.11 -3.64
C THR A 282 -24.52 -1.31 -4.95
N LYS A 283 -24.37 -2.46 -5.62
CA LYS A 283 -25.10 -2.72 -6.88
C LYS A 283 -26.61 -2.84 -6.66
N ALA A 284 -27.03 -3.54 -5.60
CA ALA A 284 -28.45 -3.70 -5.29
C ALA A 284 -29.11 -2.35 -4.93
N ILE A 285 -28.41 -1.52 -4.16
CA ILE A 285 -28.81 -0.15 -3.84
C ILE A 285 -28.94 0.69 -5.12
N ALA A 286 -27.93 0.65 -6.01
CA ALA A 286 -27.96 1.40 -7.26
C ALA A 286 -29.15 0.99 -8.14
N ASN A 287 -29.39 -0.31 -8.29
CA ASN A 287 -30.53 -0.83 -9.05
C ASN A 287 -31.88 -0.41 -8.44
N TYR A 288 -31.99 -0.29 -7.11
CA TYR A 288 -33.20 0.19 -6.46
C TYR A 288 -33.40 1.69 -6.71
N LEU A 289 -32.33 2.49 -6.59
CA LEU A 289 -32.41 3.95 -6.68
C LEU A 289 -32.59 4.46 -8.11
N GLU A 290 -32.02 3.77 -9.11
CA GLU A 290 -32.08 4.15 -10.53
C GLU A 290 -33.50 4.47 -11.04
N PRO A 291 -34.54 3.64 -10.79
CA PRO A 291 -35.89 3.93 -11.25
C PRO A 291 -36.69 4.90 -10.36
N VAL A 292 -36.29 5.13 -9.11
CA VAL A 292 -37.09 5.91 -8.14
C VAL A 292 -36.57 7.33 -7.92
N LEU A 293 -35.33 7.61 -8.31
CA LEU A 293 -34.72 8.91 -8.10
C LEU A 293 -35.10 9.89 -9.22
N GLY A 294 -35.78 10.99 -8.87
CA GLY A 294 -36.08 12.08 -9.81
C GLY A 294 -34.84 12.88 -10.26
N GLU A 295 -34.97 13.63 -11.36
CA GLU A 295 -33.89 14.47 -11.92
C GLU A 295 -33.42 15.61 -10.99
N ASP A 296 -34.10 15.88 -9.88
CA ASP A 296 -33.80 16.88 -8.84
C ASP A 296 -33.45 16.26 -7.47
N GLU A 297 -33.51 14.93 -7.36
CA GLU A 297 -33.28 14.19 -6.12
C GLU A 297 -31.86 13.59 -6.03
N THR A 298 -31.44 13.16 -4.83
CA THR A 298 -30.17 12.46 -4.58
C THR A 298 -30.23 11.69 -3.24
N PHE A 299 -29.17 10.98 -2.86
CA PHE A 299 -29.12 10.15 -1.65
C PHE A 299 -27.80 10.31 -0.89
N ILE A 300 -27.79 9.88 0.37
CA ILE A 300 -26.58 9.80 1.22
C ILE A 300 -26.41 8.37 1.77
N GLY A 301 -25.19 7.82 1.64
CA GLY A 301 -24.85 6.46 2.08
C GLY A 301 -23.82 6.43 3.22
N TYR A 302 -23.57 5.25 3.76
CA TYR A 302 -22.73 5.07 4.96
C TYR A 302 -21.25 4.74 4.65
N GLU A 303 -20.91 4.06 3.54
CA GLU A 303 -19.51 3.69 3.25
C GLU A 303 -19.15 3.63 1.74
N GLY A 304 -18.39 4.64 1.29
CA GLY A 304 -17.21 4.52 0.42
C GLY A 304 -17.28 3.98 -1.03
N VAL A 305 -18.32 3.26 -1.46
CA VAL A 305 -18.33 2.63 -2.81
C VAL A 305 -19.38 3.23 -3.75
N LEU A 306 -20.43 3.85 -3.20
CA LEU A 306 -21.20 4.88 -3.90
C LEU A 306 -20.64 6.21 -3.43
N PHE A 307 -19.75 6.80 -4.24
CA PHE A 307 -19.29 8.15 -3.97
C PHE A 307 -20.52 9.04 -3.80
N PHE A 308 -20.59 9.63 -2.61
CA PHE A 308 -21.50 10.68 -2.26
C PHE A 308 -21.66 11.65 -3.43
N TYR A 309 -22.92 12.02 -3.71
CA TYR A 309 -23.36 12.93 -4.77
C TYR A 309 -23.39 12.33 -6.17
N LEU A 310 -24.60 11.99 -6.63
CA LEU A 310 -24.84 11.70 -8.05
C LEU A 310 -24.60 12.93 -8.95
N ARG A 311 -24.44 14.14 -8.38
CA ARG A 311 -24.07 15.36 -9.14
C ARG A 311 -22.65 15.83 -8.79
N PRO A 312 -21.75 15.94 -9.77
CA PRO A 312 -20.38 16.45 -9.56
C PRO A 312 -20.33 17.81 -8.85
N GLN A 313 -21.33 18.65 -9.06
CA GLN A 313 -21.41 20.00 -8.47
C GLN A 313 -21.66 19.98 -6.95
N GLN A 314 -22.41 18.99 -6.45
CA GLN A 314 -22.68 18.84 -5.01
C GLN A 314 -21.48 18.26 -4.26
N GLY A 315 -20.62 17.49 -4.94
CA GLY A 315 -19.39 16.96 -4.35
C GLY A 315 -18.43 18.03 -3.89
N LEU A 316 -18.31 19.13 -4.64
CA LEU A 316 -17.47 20.26 -4.22
C LEU A 316 -18.08 20.99 -3.02
N ILE A 317 -19.40 21.20 -3.02
CA ILE A 317 -20.11 21.90 -1.94
C ILE A 317 -20.04 21.10 -0.64
N ASP A 318 -20.24 19.77 -0.69
CA ASP A 318 -20.11 18.94 0.51
C ASP A 318 -18.69 18.81 1.00
N HIS A 319 -17.71 18.69 0.11
CA HIS A 319 -16.32 18.70 0.53
C HIS A 319 -15.98 20.02 1.24
N GLN A 320 -16.43 21.16 0.72
CA GLN A 320 -16.25 22.47 1.36
C GLN A 320 -16.97 22.56 2.70
N PHE A 321 -18.20 22.05 2.80
CA PHE A 321 -18.95 21.98 4.04
C PHE A 321 -18.24 21.13 5.09
N ASN A 322 -17.82 19.91 4.75
CA ASN A 322 -17.14 19.00 5.68
C ASN A 322 -15.85 19.63 6.22
N ILE A 323 -15.03 20.23 5.33
CA ILE A 323 -13.81 20.93 5.74
C ILE A 323 -14.12 22.09 6.67
N ALA A 324 -15.08 22.95 6.31
CA ALA A 324 -15.42 24.11 7.13
C ALA A 324 -15.99 23.70 8.50
N PHE A 325 -16.88 22.72 8.51
CA PHE A 325 -17.49 22.17 9.72
C PHE A 325 -16.43 21.55 10.63
N GLN A 326 -15.52 20.74 10.07
CA GLN A 326 -14.44 20.12 10.83
C GLN A 326 -13.47 21.15 11.41
N GLN A 327 -13.15 22.20 10.65
CA GLN A 327 -12.28 23.29 11.12
C GLN A 327 -12.91 24.08 12.27
N GLN A 328 -14.23 24.26 12.27
CA GLN A 328 -14.95 25.03 13.29
C GLN A 328 -15.31 24.20 14.52
N ILE A 329 -15.77 22.97 14.33
CA ILE A 329 -16.39 22.14 15.37
C ILE A 329 -15.42 21.04 15.85
N GLY A 330 -14.35 20.74 15.11
CA GLY A 330 -13.34 19.75 15.51
C GLY A 330 -13.78 18.29 15.33
N ARG A 331 -14.86 18.04 14.59
CA ARG A 331 -15.35 16.69 14.21
C ARG A 331 -16.03 16.70 12.85
N GLU A 332 -16.26 15.52 12.28
CA GLU A 332 -17.09 15.36 11.09
C GLU A 332 -18.58 15.69 11.39
N PRO A 333 -19.32 16.26 10.42
CA PRO A 333 -20.75 16.50 10.56
C PRO A 333 -21.54 15.18 10.54
N THR A 334 -22.59 15.12 11.35
CA THR A 334 -23.57 14.02 11.32
C THR A 334 -24.45 14.11 10.06
N PHE A 335 -25.12 13.03 9.67
CA PHE A 335 -26.04 13.10 8.53
C PHE A 335 -27.21 14.06 8.78
N LEU A 336 -27.66 14.24 10.04
CA LEU A 336 -28.71 15.21 10.38
C LEU A 336 -28.24 16.64 10.14
N GLU A 337 -27.01 16.97 10.55
CA GLU A 337 -26.41 18.30 10.31
C GLU A 337 -26.19 18.54 8.82
N LYS A 338 -25.79 17.51 8.07
CA LYS A 338 -25.76 17.58 6.60
C LYS A 338 -27.14 17.86 6.02
N ILE A 339 -28.16 17.07 6.39
CA ILE A 339 -29.54 17.27 5.93
C ILE A 339 -30.03 18.69 6.26
N GLN A 340 -29.73 19.22 7.44
CA GLN A 340 -30.08 20.59 7.83
C GLN A 340 -29.36 21.65 7.00
N TYR A 341 -28.05 21.48 6.77
CA TYR A 341 -27.24 22.41 6.00
C TYR A 341 -27.65 22.49 4.53
N PHE A 342 -28.00 21.35 3.93
CA PHE A 342 -28.34 21.28 2.50
C PHE A 342 -29.81 21.60 2.17
N ARG A 343 -30.66 21.87 3.17
CA ARG A 343 -32.09 22.20 2.99
C ARG A 343 -32.44 23.54 2.30
N PRO A 344 -31.65 24.65 2.32
CA PRO A 344 -32.20 25.95 1.98
C PRO A 344 -32.52 26.23 0.49
N ASP A 345 -32.24 25.32 -0.45
CA ASP A 345 -32.45 25.56 -1.90
C ASP A 345 -33.32 24.49 -2.63
N ASN A 346 -34.19 23.78 -1.91
CA ASN A 346 -35.18 22.82 -2.46
C ASN A 346 -34.63 21.66 -3.32
N LYS A 347 -33.35 21.40 -3.22
CA LYS A 347 -32.66 20.22 -3.75
C LYS A 347 -31.81 19.73 -2.59
N THR A 348 -31.67 18.42 -2.34
CA THR A 348 -30.33 17.80 -2.06
C THR A 348 -30.23 16.52 -1.24
N ILE A 349 -31.21 15.94 -0.54
CA ILE A 349 -31.12 14.51 -0.12
C ILE A 349 -32.55 13.98 0.05
N ARG A 350 -32.96 13.00 -0.78
CA ARG A 350 -34.26 12.31 -0.73
C ARG A 350 -34.17 11.03 0.08
N TYR A 351 -33.08 10.28 -0.08
CA TYR A 351 -32.89 8.97 0.53
C TYR A 351 -31.66 8.94 1.46
N LEU A 352 -31.82 8.33 2.63
CA LEU A 352 -30.75 8.01 3.57
C LEU A 352 -30.55 6.49 3.58
N ILE A 353 -29.32 6.03 3.39
CA ILE A 353 -28.99 4.62 3.31
C ILE A 353 -28.04 4.27 4.45
N LEU A 354 -28.53 3.45 5.37
CA LEU A 354 -27.78 3.00 6.54
C LEU A 354 -27.45 1.50 6.39
N PRO A 355 -26.33 1.03 6.93
CA PRO A 355 -26.01 -0.39 6.96
C PRO A 355 -26.99 -1.08 7.92
N PRO A 356 -27.13 -2.42 7.88
CA PRO A 356 -27.67 -3.16 9.02
C PRO A 356 -26.82 -2.88 10.29
N GLU A 357 -27.34 -3.17 11.48
CA GLU A 357 -26.60 -2.94 12.73
C GLU A 357 -25.20 -3.57 12.70
N TYR A 358 -24.17 -2.80 13.09
CA TYR A 358 -22.78 -3.27 13.20
C TYR A 358 -22.08 -2.69 14.44
N GLN A 359 -20.94 -3.29 14.80
CA GLN A 359 -20.35 -3.18 16.15
C GLN A 359 -19.89 -1.76 16.55
N ASP A 360 -19.74 -0.82 15.61
CA ASP A 360 -19.26 0.55 15.89
C ASP A 360 -20.15 1.68 15.35
N GLU A 361 -21.30 1.34 14.77
CA GLU A 361 -22.58 1.92 15.19
C GLU A 361 -22.65 3.34 15.79
N PRO A 362 -22.45 4.49 15.08
CA PRO A 362 -22.59 5.79 15.70
C PRO A 362 -23.95 5.95 16.39
N LYS A 363 -23.94 6.53 17.60
CA LYS A 363 -25.14 6.66 18.44
C LYS A 363 -26.31 7.31 17.69
N TYR A 364 -26.04 8.35 16.90
CA TYR A 364 -27.08 9.04 16.13
C TYR A 364 -27.75 8.15 15.06
N SER A 365 -27.02 7.22 14.43
CA SER A 365 -27.59 6.26 13.47
C SER A 365 -28.44 5.22 14.18
N LYS A 366 -27.98 4.71 15.33
CA LYS A 366 -28.76 3.80 16.19
C LYS A 366 -30.06 4.45 16.66
N ASP A 367 -29.97 5.70 17.13
CA ASP A 367 -31.13 6.44 17.63
C ASP A 367 -32.13 6.70 16.49
N PHE A 368 -31.66 7.02 15.28
CA PHE A 368 -32.52 7.18 14.10
C PHE A 368 -33.24 5.90 13.71
N LYS A 369 -32.53 4.76 13.63
CA LYS A 369 -33.13 3.45 13.29
C LYS A 369 -34.18 2.98 14.29
N LYS A 370 -34.06 3.38 15.56
CA LYS A 370 -35.04 3.09 16.63
C LYS A 370 -36.29 3.96 16.55
N GLN A 371 -36.21 5.10 15.89
CA GLN A 371 -37.31 6.07 15.82
C GLN A 371 -38.10 5.95 14.52
N TYR A 372 -37.47 5.45 13.45
CA TYR A 372 -38.05 5.42 12.12
C TYR A 372 -37.90 4.04 11.48
N SER A 373 -38.96 3.59 10.80
CA SER A 373 -38.91 2.37 9.98
C SER A 373 -38.26 2.64 8.63
N PRO A 374 -37.44 1.71 8.09
CA PRO A 374 -36.91 1.84 6.74
C PRO A 374 -38.04 1.68 5.72
N THR A 375 -37.97 2.45 4.64
CA THR A 375 -38.86 2.35 3.47
C THR A 375 -38.59 1.07 2.70
N GLU A 376 -37.32 0.66 2.57
CA GLU A 376 -36.93 -0.59 1.92
C GLU A 376 -35.76 -1.24 2.65
N ILE A 377 -35.79 -2.58 2.75
CA ILE A 377 -34.68 -3.38 3.29
C ILE A 377 -34.10 -4.22 2.15
N ILE A 378 -32.92 -3.84 1.69
CA ILE A 378 -32.21 -4.60 0.66
C ILE A 378 -31.65 -5.88 1.28
N LYS A 379 -32.08 -7.03 0.73
CA LYS A 379 -31.63 -8.36 1.13
C LYS A 379 -30.83 -9.04 0.02
N LEU A 380 -29.74 -9.70 0.40
CA LEU A 380 -28.93 -10.51 -0.49
C LEU A 380 -28.72 -11.89 0.13
N LYS A 381 -29.15 -12.95 -0.59
CA LYS A 381 -29.05 -14.34 -0.14
C LYS A 381 -29.61 -14.56 1.28
N GLY A 382 -30.70 -13.85 1.61
CA GLY A 382 -31.37 -13.93 2.91
C GLY A 382 -30.78 -13.05 4.01
N SER A 383 -29.67 -12.35 3.78
CA SER A 383 -29.07 -11.40 4.74
C SER A 383 -29.37 -9.96 4.36
N GLU A 384 -29.68 -9.12 5.35
CA GLU A 384 -29.89 -7.68 5.17
C GLU A 384 -28.56 -6.98 4.92
N VAL A 385 -28.53 -6.09 3.93
CA VAL A 385 -27.30 -5.40 3.50
C VAL A 385 -27.41 -3.89 3.49
N ALA A 386 -28.63 -3.35 3.43
CA ALA A 386 -28.87 -1.91 3.55
C ALA A 386 -30.32 -1.62 3.96
N TYR A 387 -30.50 -0.58 4.78
CA TYR A 387 -31.79 0.01 5.11
C TYR A 387 -31.90 1.35 4.38
N ILE A 388 -32.93 1.49 3.55
CA ILE A 388 -33.19 2.69 2.77
C ILE A 388 -34.34 3.45 3.42
N TYR A 389 -34.11 4.72 3.73
CA TYR A 389 -35.07 5.63 4.33
C TYR A 389 -35.40 6.74 3.34
N ASP A 390 -36.65 6.79 2.91
CA ASP A 390 -37.21 7.91 2.19
C ASP A 390 -37.54 9.06 3.16
N LEU A 391 -36.89 10.21 3.00
CA LEU A 391 -37.00 11.32 3.96
C LEU A 391 -38.32 12.10 3.90
N ARG A 392 -39.17 11.92 2.88
CA ARG A 392 -40.53 12.51 2.84
C ARG A 392 -41.56 11.56 3.44
N GLU A 393 -41.29 10.26 3.41
CA GLU A 393 -42.21 9.20 3.86
C GLU A 393 -41.76 8.57 5.18
N LEU A 394 -40.97 9.29 6.00
CA LEU A 394 -40.52 8.81 7.30
C LEU A 394 -41.71 8.51 8.21
N SER A 395 -41.96 7.22 8.45
CA SER A 395 -42.92 6.75 9.45
C SER A 395 -42.20 6.44 10.76
N GLN A 396 -42.77 6.88 11.88
CA GLN A 396 -42.32 6.45 13.19
C GLN A 396 -42.55 4.94 13.35
N SER A 397 -41.57 4.26 13.94
CA SER A 397 -41.55 2.81 14.16
C SER A 397 -42.45 2.34 15.28
#